data_AF-A0A7V5UAH2-F1
#
_entry.id   AF-A0A7V5UAH2-F1
#
_cell.length_a   1.000
_cell.length_b   1.000
_cell.length_c   1.000
_cell.angle_alpha   90.00
_cell.angle_beta   90.00
_cell.angle_gamma   90.00
#
_symmetry.space_group_name_H-M   'P 1'
#
loop_
_entity.id
_entity.type
_entity.pdbx_description
1 polymer ?
#
loop_
_entity_poly.entity_id
_entity_poly.type
_entity_poly.pdbx_seq_one_letter_code
_entity_poly.pdbx_strand_id
1 'polypeptide(L)'
;DITMGVMANPFYLDMGYSKSEIAAVSKLFGFGMTLFGAALGGVLVARLGLHRPLLLGAVLVAATNLLFATLALMPHDLLWLTVVISADNLSGGIATSAFIAWLSSLTSVAYTATQYALFSSLMTLLAKLIGGFAGVVVDSQGYFVFFLYAGLLGLPAILLSLQLPRLHARLRASRPDPDTDHSPGPSGRV
;
A
#
# COMPACT_ATOMS: atom_id res chain seq x y z
N ASP A 1 2.05 -4.33 -4.26
CA ASP A 1 1.12 -5.41 -3.85
C ASP A 1 0.20 -5.91 -4.96
N ILE A 2 -0.74 -5.09 -5.46
CA ILE A 2 -1.68 -5.51 -6.52
C ILE A 2 -0.99 -6.15 -7.74
N THR A 3 0.14 -5.58 -8.17
CA THR A 3 0.98 -6.09 -9.27
C THR A 3 1.55 -7.48 -9.00
N MET A 4 1.87 -7.79 -7.74
CA MET A 4 2.38 -9.10 -7.34
C MET A 4 1.24 -10.11 -7.18
N GLY A 5 0.08 -9.68 -6.68
CA GLY A 5 -1.06 -10.55 -6.36
C GLY A 5 -1.58 -11.37 -7.54
N VAL A 6 -1.34 -10.93 -8.78
CA VAL A 6 -1.70 -11.71 -9.98
C VAL A 6 -0.87 -12.99 -10.13
N MET A 7 0.36 -13.01 -9.60
CA MET A 7 1.26 -14.18 -9.65
C MET A 7 1.24 -15.03 -8.39
N ALA A 8 0.53 -14.64 -7.33
CA ALA A 8 0.51 -15.38 -6.07
C ALA A 8 0.03 -16.83 -6.24
N ASN A 9 -1.09 -17.05 -6.93
CA ASN A 9 -1.62 -18.40 -7.14
C ASN A 9 -0.74 -19.26 -8.07
N PRO A 10 -0.30 -18.78 -9.25
CA PRO A 10 0.71 -19.48 -10.05
C PRO A 10 1.96 -19.83 -9.25
N PHE A 11 2.50 -18.88 -8.49
CA PHE A 11 3.67 -19.09 -7.64
C PHE A 11 3.50 -20.26 -6.68
N TYR A 12 2.39 -20.32 -5.92
CA TYR A 12 2.18 -21.41 -4.98
C TYR A 12 2.08 -22.77 -5.69
N LEU A 13 1.40 -22.83 -6.83
CA LEU A 13 1.24 -24.07 -7.58
C LEU A 13 2.59 -24.55 -8.16
N ASP A 14 3.39 -23.64 -8.71
CA ASP A 14 4.70 -23.95 -9.27
C ASP A 14 5.72 -24.37 -8.21
N MET A 15 5.57 -23.84 -6.97
CA MET A 15 6.34 -24.28 -5.80
C MET A 15 5.90 -25.66 -5.27
N GLY A 16 4.86 -26.27 -5.85
CA GLY A 16 4.40 -27.61 -5.50
C GLY A 16 3.36 -27.65 -4.37
N TYR A 17 2.74 -26.53 -4.00
CA TYR A 17 1.62 -26.53 -3.05
C TYR A 17 0.32 -26.96 -3.72
N SER A 18 -0.48 -27.74 -3.01
CA SER A 18 -1.82 -28.14 -3.46
C SER A 18 -2.82 -27.00 -3.31
N LYS A 19 -3.86 -27.02 -4.15
CA LYS A 19 -4.99 -26.07 -4.05
C LYS A 19 -5.66 -26.10 -2.67
N SER A 20 -5.70 -27.27 -2.02
CA SER A 20 -6.25 -27.43 -0.67
C SER A 20 -5.41 -26.73 0.39
N GLU A 21 -4.09 -26.85 0.32
CA GLU A 21 -3.17 -26.17 1.25
C GLU A 21 -3.26 -24.66 1.08
N ILE A 22 -3.19 -24.18 -0.16
CA ILE A 22 -3.32 -22.76 -0.49
C ILE A 22 -4.66 -22.20 0.03
N ALA A 23 -5.76 -22.94 -0.19
CA ALA A 23 -7.07 -22.52 0.27
C ALA A 23 -7.19 -22.52 1.80
N ALA A 24 -6.63 -23.52 2.48
CA ALA A 24 -6.65 -23.61 3.94
C ALA A 24 -5.89 -22.44 4.57
N VAL A 25 -4.66 -22.18 4.09
CA VAL A 25 -3.82 -21.08 4.58
C VAL A 25 -4.47 -19.73 4.28
N SER A 26 -4.92 -19.51 3.04
CA SER A 26 -5.52 -18.22 2.64
C SER A 26 -6.82 -17.91 3.38
N LYS A 27 -7.68 -18.91 3.62
CA LYS A 27 -8.98 -18.68 4.27
C LYS A 27 -8.87 -18.49 5.78
N LEU A 28 -8.02 -19.25 6.45
CA LEU A 28 -7.91 -19.18 7.91
C LEU A 28 -6.97 -18.04 8.32
N PHE A 29 -5.77 -18.04 7.76
CA PHE A 29 -4.73 -17.10 8.13
C PHE A 29 -4.77 -15.85 7.26
N GLY A 30 -4.84 -15.97 5.93
CA GLY A 30 -4.87 -14.80 5.04
C GLY A 30 -6.03 -13.85 5.35
N PHE A 31 -7.27 -14.36 5.36
CA PHE A 31 -8.45 -13.55 5.69
C PHE A 31 -8.41 -12.98 7.12
N GLY A 32 -8.07 -13.81 8.11
CA GLY A 32 -7.98 -13.39 9.51
C GLY A 32 -6.94 -12.28 9.73
N MET A 33 -5.76 -12.43 9.13
CA MET A 33 -4.68 -11.45 9.22
C MET A 33 -4.99 -10.17 8.45
N THR A 34 -5.71 -10.24 7.33
CA THR A 34 -6.20 -9.04 6.63
C THR A 34 -7.12 -8.22 7.51
N LEU A 35 -8.11 -8.86 8.15
CA LEU A 35 -9.06 -8.17 9.03
C LEU A 35 -8.33 -7.57 10.25
N PHE A 36 -7.44 -8.36 10.86
CA PHE A 36 -6.63 -7.90 11.98
C PHE A 36 -5.73 -6.71 11.58
N GLY A 37 -5.08 -6.78 10.41
CA GLY A 37 -4.27 -5.70 9.88
C GLY A 37 -5.05 -4.44 9.57
N ALA A 38 -6.26 -4.56 9.01
CA ALA A 38 -7.12 -3.42 8.74
C ALA A 38 -7.55 -2.72 10.04
N ALA A 39 -7.94 -3.49 11.06
CA ALA A 39 -8.28 -2.98 12.38
C ALA A 39 -7.07 -2.29 13.04
N LEU A 40 -5.92 -2.95 13.05
CA LEU A 40 -4.67 -2.41 13.58
C LEU A 40 -4.26 -1.12 12.84
N GLY A 41 -4.32 -1.12 11.52
CA GLY A 41 -4.06 0.05 10.69
C GLY A 41 -4.97 1.22 11.04
N GLY A 42 -6.27 0.97 11.25
CA GLY A 42 -7.23 1.99 11.66
C GLY A 42 -6.91 2.58 13.04
N VAL A 43 -6.56 1.72 14.01
CA VAL A 43 -6.12 2.15 15.35
C VAL A 43 -4.83 2.97 15.27
N LEU A 44 -3.86 2.55 14.45
CA LEU A 44 -2.61 3.27 14.25
C LEU A 44 -2.85 4.65 13.62
N VAL A 45 -3.74 4.76 12.64
CA VAL A 45 -4.14 6.06 12.06
C VAL A 45 -4.79 6.96 13.11
N ALA A 46 -5.72 6.42 13.91
CA ALA A 46 -6.41 7.18 14.95
C ALA A 46 -5.45 7.70 16.04
N ARG A 47 -4.43 6.93 16.41
CA ARG A 47 -3.50 7.26 17.50
C ARG A 47 -2.25 8.02 17.07
N LEU A 48 -1.70 7.68 15.92
CA LEU A 48 -0.38 8.16 15.48
C LEU A 48 -0.47 9.21 14.37
N GLY A 49 -1.68 9.49 13.89
CA GLY A 49 -1.93 10.30 12.71
C GLY A 49 -1.65 9.54 11.42
N LEU A 50 -1.84 10.21 10.29
CA LEU A 50 -1.89 9.57 8.98
C LEU A 50 -0.52 9.17 8.41
N HIS A 51 0.51 9.99 8.65
CA HIS A 51 1.83 9.83 8.02
C HIS A 51 2.57 8.55 8.46
N ARG A 52 2.57 8.23 9.75
CA ARG A 52 3.34 7.10 10.28
C ARG A 52 2.80 5.73 9.81
N PRO A 53 1.48 5.46 9.87
CA PRO A 53 0.91 4.21 9.36
C PRO A 53 1.05 4.07 7.85
N LEU A 54 1.00 5.17 7.09
CA LEU A 54 1.23 5.15 5.65
C LEU A 54 2.67 4.72 5.31
N LEU A 55 3.66 5.28 6.02
CA LEU A 55 5.06 4.85 5.88
C LEU A 55 5.26 3.39 6.32
N LEU A 56 4.68 3.01 7.46
CA LEU A 56 4.75 1.63 7.96
C LEU A 56 4.19 0.66 6.92
N GLY A 57 3.00 0.92 6.38
CA GLY A 57 2.38 0.09 5.37
C GLY A 57 3.24 -0.04 4.11
N ALA A 58 3.81 1.06 3.62
CA ALA A 58 4.70 1.02 2.46
C ALA A 58 5.96 0.15 2.69
N VAL A 59 6.57 0.26 3.87
CA VAL A 59 7.74 -0.55 4.25
C VAL A 59 7.35 -2.02 4.43
N LEU A 60 6.24 -2.31 5.11
CA LEU A 60 5.77 -3.68 5.32
C LEU A 60 5.45 -4.36 4.00
N VAL A 61 4.78 -3.70 3.06
CA VAL A 61 4.46 -4.28 1.73
C VAL A 61 5.74 -4.60 0.96
N ALA A 62 6.73 -3.72 0.98
CA ALA A 62 8.02 -4.00 0.36
C ALA A 62 8.73 -5.18 1.05
N ALA A 63 8.70 -5.24 2.38
CA ALA A 63 9.31 -6.31 3.15
C ALA A 63 8.64 -7.68 2.92
N THR A 64 7.30 -7.74 2.81
CA THR A 64 6.59 -9.00 2.56
C THR A 64 6.85 -9.52 1.14
N ASN A 65 7.06 -8.63 0.16
CA ASN A 65 7.56 -9.03 -1.16
C ASN A 65 8.95 -9.68 -1.06
N LEU A 66 9.85 -9.17 -0.22
CA LEU A 66 11.14 -9.84 0.02
C LEU A 66 10.97 -11.20 0.74
N LEU A 67 9.97 -11.36 1.60
CA LEU A 67 9.63 -12.66 2.19
C LEU A 67 9.17 -13.66 1.11
N PHE A 68 8.38 -13.23 0.12
CA PHE A 68 8.05 -14.07 -1.03
C PHE A 68 9.28 -14.43 -1.87
N ALA A 69 10.21 -13.50 -2.05
CA ALA A 69 11.48 -13.81 -2.71
C ALA A 69 12.23 -14.91 -1.95
N THR A 70 12.31 -14.83 -0.61
CA THR A 70 12.93 -15.90 0.18
C THR A 70 12.18 -17.23 0.10
N LEU A 71 10.84 -17.20 0.09
CA LEU A 71 10.01 -18.39 -0.05
C LEU A 71 10.23 -19.10 -1.40
N ALA A 72 10.51 -18.34 -2.46
CA ALA A 72 10.81 -18.88 -3.78
C ALA A 72 12.11 -19.71 -3.85
N LEU A 73 12.96 -19.63 -2.82
CA LEU A 73 14.19 -20.42 -2.71
C LEU A 73 14.05 -21.60 -1.73
N MET A 74 12.91 -21.73 -1.06
CA MET A 74 12.67 -22.78 -0.07
C MET A 74 12.01 -24.00 -0.70
N PRO A 75 12.25 -25.21 -0.17
CA PRO A 75 11.44 -26.37 -0.54
C PRO A 75 9.99 -26.20 -0.08
N HIS A 76 9.12 -27.12 -0.50
CA HIS A 76 7.73 -27.18 -0.03
C HIS A 76 7.71 -27.23 1.51
N ASP A 77 7.17 -26.18 2.13
CA ASP A 77 7.01 -26.05 3.58
C ASP A 77 5.76 -25.22 3.91
N LEU A 78 4.75 -25.89 4.46
CA LEU A 78 3.47 -25.26 4.80
C LEU A 78 3.58 -24.22 5.92
N LEU A 79 4.53 -24.38 6.84
CA LEU A 79 4.73 -23.39 7.91
C LEU A 79 5.24 -22.08 7.30
N TRP A 80 6.23 -22.17 6.42
CA TRP A 80 6.75 -20.99 5.72
C TRP A 80 5.71 -20.33 4.83
N LEU A 81 4.95 -21.12 4.06
CA LEU A 81 3.82 -20.59 3.29
C LEU A 81 2.84 -19.83 4.20
N THR A 82 2.49 -20.41 5.35
CA THR A 82 1.57 -19.80 6.31
C THR A 82 2.11 -18.48 6.87
N VAL A 83 3.39 -18.44 7.26
CA VAL A 83 4.03 -17.23 7.80
C VAL A 83 4.05 -16.12 6.77
N VAL A 84 4.47 -16.43 5.54
CA VAL A 84 4.60 -15.43 4.47
C VAL A 84 3.24 -14.88 4.07
N ILE A 85 2.24 -15.74 3.84
CA ILE A 85 0.87 -15.31 3.53
C ILE A 85 0.27 -14.48 4.68
N SER A 86 0.48 -14.91 5.93
CA SER A 86 -0.02 -14.19 7.10
C SER A 86 0.59 -12.79 7.23
N ALA A 87 1.91 -12.69 7.07
CA ALA A 87 2.63 -11.43 7.13
C ALA A 87 2.20 -10.49 6.00
N ASP A 88 2.02 -11.01 4.79
CA ASP A 88 1.57 -10.24 3.63
C ASP A 88 0.16 -9.70 3.80
N ASN A 89 -0.77 -10.53 4.25
CA ASN A 89 -2.16 -10.11 4.50
C ASN A 89 -2.26 -9.09 5.65
N LEU A 90 -1.47 -9.28 6.72
CA LEU A 90 -1.37 -8.30 7.80
C LEU A 90 -0.88 -6.94 7.29
N SER A 91 0.21 -6.96 6.53
CA SER A 91 0.81 -5.80 5.89
C SER A 91 -0.18 -5.10 4.95
N GLY A 92 -0.83 -5.85 4.07
CA GLY A 92 -1.84 -5.36 3.13
C GLY A 92 -3.04 -4.73 3.83
N GLY A 93 -3.50 -5.30 4.95
CA GLY A 93 -4.56 -4.74 5.78
C GLY A 93 -4.17 -3.38 6.40
N ILE A 94 -2.98 -3.29 7.00
CA ILE A 94 -2.46 -2.04 7.57
C ILE A 94 -2.30 -0.98 6.49
N ALA A 95 -1.65 -1.33 5.38
CA ALA A 95 -1.37 -0.42 4.26
C ALA A 95 -2.66 0.08 3.61
N THR A 96 -3.62 -0.80 3.34
CA THR A 96 -4.93 -0.44 2.76
C THR A 96 -5.70 0.52 3.67
N SER A 97 -5.75 0.23 4.98
CA SER A 97 -6.46 1.07 5.95
C SER A 97 -5.86 2.48 6.00
N ALA A 98 -4.53 2.58 6.11
CA ALA A 98 -3.82 3.86 6.10
C ALA A 98 -4.00 4.63 4.77
N PHE A 99 -3.96 3.92 3.65
CA PHE A 99 -4.11 4.50 2.32
C PHE A 99 -5.53 5.04 2.08
N ILE A 100 -6.57 4.30 2.48
CA ILE A 100 -7.96 4.76 2.38
C ILE A 100 -8.17 6.01 3.24
N ALA A 101 -7.66 6.01 4.48
CA ALA A 101 -7.73 7.20 5.34
C ALA A 101 -7.01 8.39 4.69
N TRP A 102 -5.90 8.15 3.99
CA TRP A 102 -5.14 9.21 3.33
C TRP A 102 -5.88 9.76 2.12
N LEU A 103 -6.39 8.90 1.25
CA LEU A 103 -7.24 9.31 0.13
C LEU A 103 -8.46 10.08 0.60
N SER A 104 -9.12 9.62 1.66
CA SER A 104 -10.28 10.32 2.23
C SER A 104 -9.94 11.71 2.79
N SER A 105 -8.70 11.94 3.22
CA SER A 105 -8.25 13.27 3.67
C SER A 105 -8.00 14.25 2.51
N LEU A 106 -7.84 13.74 1.29
CA LEU A 106 -7.59 14.52 0.08
C LEU A 106 -8.85 14.85 -0.72
N THR A 107 -9.96 14.14 -0.50
CA THR A 107 -11.22 14.37 -1.22
C THR A 107 -12.01 15.50 -0.54
N SER A 108 -12.51 16.45 -1.33
CA SER A 108 -13.39 17.51 -0.81
C SER A 108 -14.81 16.98 -0.69
N VAL A 109 -15.51 17.36 0.40
CA VAL A 109 -16.89 16.91 0.71
C VAL A 109 -17.86 17.16 -0.45
N ALA A 110 -17.57 18.12 -1.33
CA ALA A 110 -18.41 18.52 -2.47
C ALA A 110 -18.38 17.56 -3.69
N TYR A 111 -17.32 16.76 -3.90
CA TYR A 111 -17.17 15.87 -5.08
C TYR A 111 -16.52 14.52 -4.74
N THR A 112 -16.68 14.06 -3.50
CA THR A 112 -16.00 12.88 -2.93
C THR A 112 -16.14 11.61 -3.76
N ALA A 113 -17.34 11.31 -4.25
CA ALA A 113 -17.62 10.04 -4.96
C ALA A 113 -16.83 9.91 -6.27
N THR A 114 -16.86 10.95 -7.12
CA THR A 114 -16.23 10.91 -8.44
C THR A 114 -14.71 10.96 -8.36
N GLN A 115 -14.16 11.77 -7.45
CA GLN A 115 -12.71 11.86 -7.25
C GLN A 115 -12.13 10.57 -6.67
N TYR A 116 -12.81 9.97 -5.69
CA TYR A 116 -12.40 8.70 -5.13
C TYR A 116 -12.45 7.58 -6.18
N ALA A 117 -13.53 7.51 -6.96
CA ALA A 117 -13.65 6.54 -8.04
C ALA A 117 -12.54 6.72 -9.09
N LEU A 118 -12.22 7.95 -9.49
CA LEU A 118 -11.17 8.24 -10.46
C LEU A 118 -9.79 7.82 -9.96
N PHE A 119 -9.41 8.21 -8.73
CA PHE A 119 -8.11 7.84 -8.16
C PHE A 119 -7.98 6.34 -7.92
N SER A 120 -9.03 5.69 -7.43
CA SER A 120 -9.06 4.24 -7.22
C SER A 120 -8.97 3.47 -8.55
N SER A 121 -9.68 3.93 -9.58
CA SER A 121 -9.62 3.34 -10.93
C SER A 121 -8.24 3.49 -11.55
N LEU A 122 -7.62 4.67 -11.43
CA LEU A 122 -6.28 4.91 -11.95
C LEU A 122 -5.23 4.02 -11.25
N MET A 123 -5.30 3.93 -9.91
CA MET A 123 -4.41 3.06 -9.13
C MET A 123 -4.54 1.60 -9.57
N THR A 124 -5.78 1.10 -9.66
CA THR A 124 -6.03 -0.31 -10.00
C THR A 124 -5.66 -0.63 -11.44
N LEU A 125 -5.96 0.26 -12.40
CA LEU A 125 -5.61 0.07 -13.80
C LEU A 125 -4.11 -0.01 -14.01
N LEU A 126 -3.34 0.95 -13.47
CA LEU A 126 -1.88 0.96 -13.60
C LEU A 126 -1.25 -0.28 -12.99
N ALA A 127 -1.69 -0.67 -11.78
CA ALA A 127 -1.16 -1.85 -11.11
C ALA A 127 -1.46 -3.15 -11.89
N LYS A 128 -2.66 -3.27 -12.48
CA LYS A 128 -3.04 -4.41 -13.32
C LYS A 128 -2.29 -4.45 -14.65
N LEU A 129 -2.07 -3.29 -15.28
CA LEU A 129 -1.30 -3.19 -16.52
C LEU A 129 0.13 -3.72 -16.29
N ILE A 130 0.79 -3.26 -15.22
CA ILE A 130 2.12 -3.73 -14.85
C ILE A 130 2.08 -5.22 -14.49
N GLY A 131 1.05 -5.66 -13.74
CA GLY A 131 0.87 -7.06 -13.36
C GLY A 131 0.66 -7.99 -14.54
N GLY A 132 0.08 -7.52 -15.65
CA GLY A 132 -0.11 -8.31 -16.87
C GLY A 132 1.20 -8.80 -17.49
N PHE A 133 2.31 -8.10 -17.25
CA PHE A 133 3.65 -8.50 -17.72
C PHE A 133 4.40 -9.39 -16.73
N ALA A 134 3.82 -9.69 -15.57
CA ALA A 134 4.48 -10.45 -14.51
C ALA A 134 4.87 -11.88 -14.95
N GLY A 135 4.02 -12.54 -15.73
CA GLY A 135 4.31 -13.88 -16.28
C GLY A 135 5.58 -13.90 -17.13
N VAL A 136 5.77 -12.90 -18.01
CA VAL A 136 6.98 -12.80 -18.86
C VAL A 136 8.26 -12.67 -18.03
N VAL A 137 8.19 -11.94 -16.90
CA VAL A 137 9.34 -11.81 -15.98
C VAL A 137 9.62 -13.13 -15.27
N VAL A 138 8.59 -13.82 -14.80
CA VAL A 138 8.73 -15.12 -14.12
C VAL A 138 9.24 -16.19 -15.07
N ASP A 139 8.71 -16.27 -16.29
CA ASP A 139 9.14 -17.26 -17.30
C ASP A 139 10.61 -17.08 -17.70
N SER A 140 11.13 -15.85 -17.64
CA SER A 140 12.50 -15.53 -18.05
C SER A 140 13.53 -15.53 -16.91
N GLN A 141 13.13 -15.10 -15.70
CA GLN A 141 14.05 -14.84 -14.57
C GLN A 141 13.65 -15.56 -13.27
N GLY A 142 12.48 -16.21 -13.24
CA GLY A 142 11.96 -16.93 -12.08
C GLY A 142 11.33 -16.04 -11.01
N TYR A 143 10.71 -16.71 -10.03
CA TYR A 143 9.94 -16.07 -8.96
C TYR A 143 10.78 -15.22 -8.01
N PHE A 144 12.00 -15.66 -7.67
CA PHE A 144 12.89 -14.91 -6.78
C PHE A 144 13.12 -13.48 -7.30
N VAL A 145 13.52 -13.36 -8.57
CA VAL A 145 13.82 -12.07 -9.20
C VAL A 145 12.56 -11.23 -9.36
N PHE A 146 11.43 -11.86 -9.69
CA PHE A 146 10.13 -11.19 -9.75
C PHE A 146 9.76 -10.51 -8.42
N PHE A 147 9.80 -11.25 -7.31
CA PHE A 147 9.46 -10.71 -5.99
C PHE A 147 10.49 -9.71 -5.47
N LEU A 148 11.77 -9.85 -5.84
CA LEU A 148 12.78 -8.84 -5.58
C LEU A 148 12.42 -7.51 -6.28
N TYR A 149 12.07 -7.54 -7.57
CA TYR A 149 11.61 -6.36 -8.29
C TYR A 149 10.32 -5.79 -7.69
N ALA A 150 9.37 -6.64 -7.32
CA ALA A 150 8.13 -6.20 -6.69
C ALA A 150 8.38 -5.46 -5.36
N GLY A 151 9.33 -5.93 -4.55
CA GLY A 151 9.78 -5.24 -3.34
C GLY A 151 10.45 -3.89 -3.65
N LEU A 152 11.34 -3.85 -4.66
CA LEU A 152 12.03 -2.63 -5.07
C LEU A 152 11.08 -1.57 -5.67
N LEU A 153 10.01 -1.99 -6.34
CA LEU A 153 8.95 -1.09 -6.81
C LEU A 153 8.22 -0.37 -5.66
N GLY A 154 8.37 -0.84 -4.41
CA GLY A 154 7.89 -0.15 -3.21
C GLY A 154 8.75 1.04 -2.80
N LEU A 155 10.02 1.12 -3.24
CA LEU A 155 10.94 2.19 -2.82
C LEU A 155 10.46 3.60 -3.17
N PRO A 156 9.92 3.88 -4.38
CA PRO A 156 9.35 5.20 -4.68
C PRO A 156 8.23 5.59 -3.71
N ALA A 157 7.34 4.65 -3.37
CA ALA A 157 6.25 4.91 -2.43
C ALA A 157 6.78 5.21 -1.01
N ILE A 158 7.80 4.47 -0.56
CA ILE A 158 8.47 4.72 0.73
C ILE A 158 9.12 6.10 0.74
N LEU A 159 9.88 6.44 -0.31
CA LEU A 159 10.55 7.74 -0.44
C LEU A 159 9.55 8.90 -0.45
N LEU A 160 8.45 8.77 -1.18
CA LEU A 160 7.37 9.75 -1.18
C LEU A 160 6.71 9.89 0.20
N SER A 161 6.45 8.78 0.88
CA SER A 161 5.88 8.79 2.23
C SER A 161 6.81 9.47 3.26
N LEU A 162 8.13 9.29 3.13
CA LEU A 162 9.13 10.00 3.94
C LEU A 162 9.17 11.50 3.66
N GLN A 163 8.91 11.92 2.43
CA GLN A 163 8.92 13.34 2.03
C GLN A 163 7.62 14.07 2.35
N LEU A 164 6.52 13.34 2.52
CA LEU A 164 5.18 13.89 2.69
C LEU A 164 5.04 14.92 3.84
N PRO A 165 5.64 14.71 5.05
CA PRO A 165 5.60 15.72 6.11
C PRO A 165 6.29 17.03 5.72
N ARG A 166 7.40 16.95 4.98
CA ARG A 166 8.17 18.12 4.52
C ARG A 166 7.40 18.89 3.45
N LEU A 167 6.73 18.18 2.54
CA LEU A 167 5.91 18.80 1.50
C LEU A 167 4.71 19.53 2.10
N HIS A 168 4.02 18.92 3.07
CA HIS A 168 2.91 19.56 3.79
C HIS A 168 3.33 20.84 4.52
N ALA A 169 4.51 20.83 5.16
CA ALA A 169 5.04 22.02 5.83
C ALA A 169 5.32 23.17 4.84
N ARG A 170 5.91 22.86 3.67
CA ARG A 170 6.19 23.86 2.61
C ARG A 170 4.92 24.48 2.05
N LEU A 171 3.91 23.65 1.73
CA LEU A 171 2.65 24.13 1.16
C LEU A 171 1.86 25.01 2.14
N ARG A 172 1.93 24.75 3.45
CA ARG A 172 1.33 25.61 4.47
C ARG A 172 2.05 26.96 4.58
N ALA A 173 3.39 26.97 4.52
CA ALA A 173 4.17 28.20 4.57
C ALA A 173 3.99 29.09 3.33
N SER A 174 3.58 28.53 2.19
CA SER A 174 3.34 29.27 0.94
C SER A 174 1.90 29.78 0.78
N ARG A 175 0.98 29.50 1.72
CA ARG A 175 -0.38 30.06 1.65
C ARG A 175 -0.37 31.51 2.15
N PRO A 176 -0.87 32.48 1.36
CA PRO A 176 -1.08 33.85 1.84
C PRO A 176 -1.99 33.85 3.07
N ASP A 177 -1.62 34.62 4.09
CA ASP A 177 -2.40 34.75 5.31
C ASP A 177 -3.69 35.53 5.02
N PRO A 178 -4.88 34.93 5.18
CA PRO A 178 -6.15 35.61 4.88
C PRO A 178 -6.37 36.87 5.74
N ASP A 179 -5.71 36.98 6.90
CA ASP A 179 -5.85 38.13 7.80
C ASP A 179 -4.94 39.32 7.44
N THR A 180 -4.09 39.21 6.41
CA THR A 180 -3.25 40.32 5.96
C THR A 180 -3.95 41.30 5.00
N ASP A 181 -5.22 41.04 4.62
CA ASP A 181 -6.03 41.94 3.79
C ASP A 181 -6.96 42.88 4.58
N HIS A 182 -6.60 43.18 5.83
CA HIS A 182 -7.19 44.30 6.57
C HIS A 182 -6.29 45.53 6.45
N SER A 183 -6.21 46.08 5.23
CA SER A 183 -5.80 47.47 5.06
C SER A 183 -6.83 48.36 5.77
N PRO A 184 -6.47 49.17 6.79
CA PRO A 184 -7.41 50.15 7.32
C PRO A 184 -7.71 51.13 6.18
N GLY A 185 -8.93 51.09 5.66
CA GLY A 185 -9.41 52.05 4.67
C GLY A 185 -9.14 53.48 5.17
N PRO A 186 -8.84 54.43 4.28
CA PRO A 186 -8.40 55.77 4.69
C PRO A 186 -9.45 56.37 5.63
N SER A 187 -9.01 56.65 6.86
CA SER A 187 -9.76 57.44 7.82
C SER A 187 -9.99 58.82 7.19
N GLY A 188 -11.17 58.99 6.60
CA GLY A 188 -11.66 60.28 6.15
C GLY A 188 -11.80 61.20 7.35
N ARG A 189 -10.76 61.99 7.60
CA ARG A 189 -10.80 63.16 8.46
C ARG A 189 -11.10 64.39 7.60
N VAL A 190 -12.13 65.10 8.05
CA VAL A 190 -12.56 66.49 7.77
C VAL A 190 -13.27 66.73 6.43
#